data_AF-A0AAF0QKT9-F1
#
_entry.id   AF-A0AAF0QKT9-F1
#
_cell.length_a   1.000
_cell.length_b   1.000
_cell.length_c   1.000
_cell.angle_alpha   90.00
_cell.angle_beta   90.00
_cell.angle_gamma   90.00
#
_symmetry.space_group_name_H-M   'P 1'
#
loop_
_entity.id
_entity.type
_entity.pdbx_description
1 polymer ?
#
loop_
_entity_poly.entity_id
_entity_poly.type
_entity_poly.pdbx_seq_one_letter_code
_entity_poly.pdbx_strand_id
1 'polypeptide(L)'
;MWHSRTQQDIPGETDPILQEIVTILSYDGSDLGWAVFSHRLAEMTRGKGDMIVQVMKGFDHWRDEVSDITTFVPALDRQLRDLHSPHHCTRLILPSTTGHVPERVVCAECSRPMEKFIMYRCCTD
;
A
#
# COMPACT_ATOMS: atom_id res chain seq x y z
N MET A 1 18.97 15.89 -10.19
CA MET A 1 18.10 17.03 -10.57
C MET A 1 16.71 16.48 -10.89
N TRP A 2 15.82 16.41 -9.89
CA TRP A 2 14.41 16.13 -10.10
C TRP A 2 13.69 17.47 -10.25
N HIS A 3 13.56 17.95 -11.47
CA HIS A 3 12.76 19.13 -11.78
C HIS A 3 11.46 18.67 -12.44
N SER A 4 10.46 18.30 -11.65
CA SER A 4 9.09 18.21 -12.17
C SER A 4 8.04 18.51 -11.10
N ARG A 5 7.23 19.53 -11.42
CA ARG A 5 5.89 19.84 -10.89
C ARG A 5 5.68 20.25 -9.43
N THR A 6 6.64 20.14 -8.54
CA THR A 6 6.45 20.53 -7.12
C THR A 6 6.40 22.05 -6.85
N GLN A 7 6.48 22.91 -7.88
CA GLN A 7 6.38 24.36 -7.74
C GLN A 7 4.99 24.94 -8.01
N GLN A 8 4.01 24.12 -8.37
CA GLN A 8 2.64 24.59 -8.49
C GLN A 8 1.88 24.13 -7.25
N ASP A 9 1.45 25.09 -6.44
CA ASP A 9 0.38 24.93 -5.47
C ASP A 9 -0.86 24.39 -6.20
N ILE A 10 -0.93 23.07 -6.37
CA ILE A 10 -2.14 22.39 -6.81
C ILE A 10 -2.93 22.08 -5.54
N PRO A 11 -4.07 22.75 -5.32
CA PRO A 11 -4.89 22.52 -4.15
C PRO A 11 -5.48 21.11 -4.25
N GLY A 12 -5.13 20.23 -3.32
CA GLY A 12 -6.00 19.15 -2.84
C GLY A 12 -6.40 18.05 -3.82
N GLU A 13 -5.83 17.95 -5.02
CA GLU A 13 -6.06 16.82 -5.91
C GLU A 13 -4.88 15.86 -5.79
N THR A 14 -5.05 14.86 -4.92
CA THR A 14 -4.03 13.85 -4.65
C THR A 14 -3.71 13.12 -5.96
N ASP A 15 -2.53 13.35 -6.52
CA ASP A 15 -2.07 12.65 -7.71
C ASP A 15 -2.20 11.13 -7.47
N PRO A 16 -3.01 10.40 -8.26
CA PRO A 16 -3.23 8.98 -8.06
C PRO A 16 -1.92 8.19 -8.17
N ILE A 17 -0.96 8.67 -8.98
CA ILE A 17 0.37 8.07 -9.09
C ILE A 17 1.14 8.26 -7.79
N LEU A 18 1.06 9.45 -7.18
CA LEU A 18 1.69 9.72 -5.89
C LEU A 18 1.07 8.85 -4.78
N GLN A 19 -0.25 8.63 -4.80
CA GLN A 19 -0.89 7.72 -3.85
C GLN A 19 -0.41 6.27 -3.98
N GLU A 20 -0.22 5.79 -5.21
CA GLU A 20 0.31 4.45 -5.45
C GLU A 20 1.77 4.32 -5.00
N ILE A 21 2.61 5.33 -5.28
CA ILE A 21 4.01 5.37 -4.80
C ILE A 21 4.05 5.38 -3.28
N VAL A 22 3.27 6.24 -2.62
CA VAL A 22 3.19 6.32 -1.15
C VAL A 22 2.73 4.99 -0.56
N THR A 23 1.82 4.29 -1.24
CA THR A 23 1.40 2.97 -0.79
C THR A 23 2.54 1.97 -0.81
N ILE A 24 3.25 1.85 -1.92
CA ILE A 24 4.37 0.89 -2.03
C ILE A 24 5.43 1.20 -0.97
N LEU A 25 5.74 2.48 -0.75
CA LEU A 25 6.66 2.92 0.31
C LEU A 25 6.16 2.62 1.72
N SER A 26 4.84 2.56 1.93
CA SER A 26 4.26 2.22 3.24
C SER A 26 4.44 0.75 3.63
N TYR A 27 4.70 -0.14 2.66
CA TYR A 27 4.97 -1.55 2.94
C TYR A 27 6.44 -1.84 3.28
N ASP A 28 7.35 -0.97 2.85
CA ASP A 28 8.80 -1.11 3.05
C ASP A 28 9.21 -1.03 4.54
N GLY A 29 8.36 -0.46 5.39
CA GLY A 29 8.60 -0.37 6.83
C GLY A 29 8.32 -1.65 7.63
N SER A 30 7.92 -2.75 6.99
CA SER A 30 7.42 -3.95 7.69
C SER A 30 8.38 -5.13 7.77
N ASP A 31 9.56 -5.09 7.13
CA ASP A 31 10.55 -6.19 7.00
C ASP A 31 10.01 -7.51 6.39
N LEU A 32 8.69 -7.65 6.24
CA LEU A 32 7.97 -8.83 5.76
C LEU A 32 7.71 -8.81 4.25
N GLY A 33 8.20 -7.77 3.56
CA GLY A 33 8.04 -7.58 2.12
C GLY A 33 6.62 -7.22 1.70
N TRP A 34 6.42 -7.12 0.39
CA TRP A 34 5.14 -6.78 -0.23
C TRP A 34 5.00 -7.46 -1.59
N ALA A 35 3.77 -7.59 -2.06
CA ALA A 35 3.51 -8.03 -3.43
C ALA A 35 2.38 -7.22 -4.06
N VAL A 36 2.48 -7.05 -5.38
CA VAL A 36 1.45 -6.44 -6.22
C VAL A 36 1.10 -7.45 -7.31
N PHE A 37 -0.20 -7.68 -7.48
CA PHE A 37 -0.76 -8.52 -8.53
C PHE A 37 -1.59 -7.63 -9.43
N SER A 38 -1.34 -7.70 -10.73
CA SER A 38 -2.09 -6.91 -11.70
C SER A 38 -2.55 -7.78 -12.86
N HIS A 39 -3.78 -7.58 -13.30
CA HIS A 39 -4.32 -8.14 -14.51
C HIS A 39 -4.79 -7.00 -15.42
N ARG A 40 -4.17 -6.89 -16.61
CA ARG A 40 -4.38 -5.78 -17.55
C ARG A 40 -4.14 -4.41 -16.88
N LEU A 41 -4.67 -3.34 -17.48
CA LEU A 41 -4.41 -1.95 -17.10
C LEU A 41 -5.21 -1.46 -15.89
N ALA A 42 -6.27 -2.16 -15.49
CA ALA A 42 -7.23 -1.64 -14.51
C ALA A 42 -7.35 -2.48 -13.23
N GLU A 43 -7.03 -3.79 -13.28
CA GLU A 43 -7.17 -4.65 -12.10
C GLU A 43 -5.82 -4.77 -11.42
N MET A 44 -5.73 -4.25 -10.19
CA MET A 44 -4.56 -4.36 -9.34
C MET A 44 -5.01 -4.69 -7.93
N THR A 45 -4.31 -5.60 -7.29
CA THR A 45 -4.38 -5.82 -5.84
C THR A 45 -2.97 -5.88 -5.26
N ARG A 46 -2.87 -5.55 -3.98
CA ARG A 46 -1.61 -5.32 -3.28
C ARG A 46 -1.79 -5.67 -1.81
N GLY A 47 -0.71 -6.09 -1.16
CA GLY A 47 -0.76 -6.40 0.26
C GLY A 47 0.63 -6.65 0.86
N LYS A 48 0.67 -6.69 2.19
CA LYS A 48 1.86 -7.07 2.97
C LYS A 48 2.21 -8.53 2.71
N GLY A 49 3.50 -8.85 2.69
CA GLY A 49 3.98 -10.17 2.30
C GLY A 49 3.43 -11.30 3.17
N ASP A 50 3.28 -11.09 4.47
CA ASP A 50 2.66 -12.04 5.40
C ASP A 50 1.19 -12.33 5.06
N MET A 51 0.41 -11.28 4.78
CA MET A 51 -1.00 -11.40 4.36
C MET A 51 -1.13 -12.12 3.02
N ILE A 52 -0.30 -11.74 2.04
CA ILE A 52 -0.27 -12.40 0.72
C ILE A 52 0.04 -13.88 0.88
N VAL A 53 1.08 -14.23 1.64
CA VAL A 53 1.45 -15.63 1.90
C VAL A 53 0.32 -16.38 2.59
N GLN A 54 -0.37 -15.75 3.54
CA GLN A 54 -1.50 -16.37 4.23
C GLN A 54 -2.67 -16.66 3.28
N VAL A 55 -3.08 -15.70 2.44
CA VAL A 55 -4.16 -15.92 1.45
C VAL A 55 -3.78 -17.00 0.45
N MET A 56 -2.54 -16.99 -0.04
CA MET A 56 -2.07 -17.96 -1.02
C MET A 56 -1.97 -19.37 -0.44
N LYS A 57 -1.61 -19.53 0.84
CA LYS A 57 -1.69 -20.83 1.54
C LYS A 57 -3.12 -21.35 1.65
N GLY A 58 -4.10 -20.43 1.73
CA GLY A 58 -5.52 -20.76 1.76
C GLY A 58 -6.16 -20.91 0.38
N PHE A 59 -5.39 -20.92 -0.72
CA PHE A 59 -5.93 -20.94 -2.09
C PHE A 59 -6.95 -22.06 -2.33
N ASP A 60 -6.72 -23.24 -1.75
CA ASP A 60 -7.64 -24.36 -1.92
C ASP A 60 -9.07 -24.09 -1.41
N HIS A 61 -9.24 -23.16 -0.47
CA HIS A 61 -10.56 -22.81 0.08
C HIS A 61 -11.36 -21.82 -0.77
N TRP A 62 -10.67 -21.02 -1.60
CA TRP A 62 -11.31 -19.99 -2.43
C TRP A 62 -11.07 -20.19 -3.93
N ARG A 63 -10.39 -21.27 -4.33
CA ARG A 63 -10.12 -21.61 -5.73
C ARG A 63 -11.39 -21.68 -6.58
N ASP A 64 -12.52 -22.07 -5.99
CA ASP A 64 -13.81 -22.18 -6.67
C ASP A 64 -14.39 -20.79 -7.02
N GLU A 65 -13.91 -19.72 -6.39
CA GLU A 65 -14.23 -18.33 -6.76
C GLU A 65 -13.50 -17.89 -8.04
N VAL A 66 -12.45 -18.64 -8.45
CA VAL A 66 -11.63 -18.34 -9.64
C VAL A 66 -12.11 -19.20 -10.81
N SER A 67 -12.98 -18.63 -11.63
CA SER A 67 -13.50 -19.29 -12.84
C SER A 67 -12.50 -19.27 -13.99
N ASP A 68 -11.69 -18.21 -14.08
CA ASP A 68 -10.63 -18.02 -15.06
C ASP A 68 -9.58 -17.01 -14.57
N ILE A 69 -8.56 -16.75 -15.40
CA ILE A 69 -7.45 -15.82 -15.06
C ILE A 69 -7.92 -14.38 -14.79
N THR A 70 -9.03 -13.94 -15.39
CA THR A 70 -9.58 -12.60 -15.21
C THR A 70 -10.22 -12.44 -13.82
N THR A 71 -10.76 -13.52 -13.26
CA THR A 71 -11.36 -13.53 -11.93
C THR A 71 -10.34 -13.68 -10.79
N PHE A 72 -9.09 -14.03 -11.08
CA PHE A 72 -8.07 -14.28 -10.06
C PHE A 72 -7.74 -13.03 -9.24
N VAL A 73 -7.44 -11.90 -9.89
CA VAL A 73 -7.07 -10.66 -9.18
C VAL A 73 -8.24 -10.12 -8.34
N PRO A 74 -9.48 -10.05 -8.85
CA PRO A 74 -10.66 -9.69 -8.03
C PRO A 74 -10.92 -10.62 -6.85
N ALA A 75 -10.74 -11.95 -7.03
CA ALA A 75 -10.93 -12.92 -5.95
C ALA A 75 -9.85 -12.76 -4.86
N LEU A 76 -8.58 -12.67 -5.26
CA LEU A 76 -7.46 -12.40 -4.35
C LEU A 76 -7.68 -11.13 -3.53
N ASP A 77 -8.13 -10.06 -4.19
CA ASP A 77 -8.42 -8.77 -3.57
C ASP A 77 -9.54 -8.86 -2.52
N ARG A 78 -10.55 -9.72 -2.77
CA ARG A 78 -11.61 -10.02 -1.80
C ARG A 78 -11.08 -10.79 -0.59
N GLN A 79 -10.30 -11.84 -0.82
CA GLN A 79 -9.71 -12.65 0.26
C GLN A 79 -8.77 -11.81 1.14
N LEU A 80 -8.02 -10.88 0.55
CA LEU A 80 -7.20 -9.93 1.29
C LEU A 80 -8.03 -8.97 2.14
N ARG A 81 -9.14 -8.45 1.61
CA ARG A 81 -10.11 -7.65 2.39
C ARG A 81 -10.71 -8.40 3.57
N ASP A 82 -11.01 -9.67 3.41
CA ASP A 82 -11.60 -10.48 4.49
C ASP A 82 -10.60 -10.74 5.62
N LEU A 83 -9.29 -10.74 5.32
CA LEU A 83 -8.22 -10.80 6.32
C LEU A 83 -7.88 -9.44 6.95
N HIS A 84 -8.25 -8.32 6.32
CA HIS A 84 -7.97 -7.01 6.89
C HIS A 84 -8.78 -6.82 8.16
N SER A 85 -8.09 -6.89 9.30
CA SER A 85 -8.69 -6.48 10.56
C SER A 85 -9.04 -4.99 10.51
N PRO A 86 -10.12 -4.55 11.19
CA PRO A 86 -10.45 -3.12 11.32
C PRO A 86 -9.37 -2.32 12.08
N HIS A 87 -8.37 -2.99 12.64
CA HIS A 87 -7.25 -2.43 13.37
C HIS A 87 -5.92 -2.84 12.71
N HIS A 88 -5.69 -2.42 11.47
CA HIS A 88 -4.36 -2.52 10.86
C HIS A 88 -3.56 -1.24 11.10
N CYS A 89 -2.32 -1.41 11.53
CA CYS A 89 -1.34 -0.33 11.64
C CYS A 89 -0.33 -0.49 10.50
N THR A 90 -0.29 0.49 9.60
CA THR A 90 0.72 0.57 8.54
C THR A 90 1.61 1.76 8.84
N ARG A 91 2.92 1.54 8.81
CA ARG A 91 3.91 2.54 9.18
C ARG A 91 4.59 3.06 7.92
N LEU A 92 4.34 4.31 7.58
CA LEU A 92 5.08 5.01 6.54
C LEU A 92 6.26 5.76 7.16
N ILE A 93 7.48 5.49 6.69
CA ILE A 93 8.68 6.21 7.09
C ILE A 93 9.05 7.16 5.95
N LEU A 94 8.85 8.47 6.16
CA LEU A 94 9.27 9.49 5.21
C LEU A 94 10.67 9.99 5.58
N PRO A 95 11.66 9.89 4.67
CA PRO A 95 13.00 10.39 4.93
C PRO A 95 12.96 11.93 5.09
N SER A 96 13.71 12.44 6.08
CA SER A 96 13.74 13.87 6.44
C SER A 96 14.28 14.80 5.34
N THR A 97 14.77 14.24 4.23
CA THR A 97 15.39 14.97 3.11
C THR A 97 14.39 15.64 2.18
N THR A 98 13.12 15.26 2.25
CA THR A 98 12.03 15.91 1.50
C THR A 98 11.53 17.10 2.31
N GLY A 99 11.98 18.31 1.97
CA GLY A 99 11.63 19.58 2.63
C GLY A 99 10.14 19.94 2.71
N HIS A 100 9.25 19.02 2.31
CA HIS A 100 7.81 19.11 2.50
C HIS A 100 7.27 17.72 2.87
N VAL A 101 7.03 17.50 4.17
CA VAL A 101 6.32 16.31 4.65
C VAL A 101 4.83 16.59 4.51
N PRO A 102 4.05 15.77 3.78
CA PRO A 102 2.61 15.97 3.64
C PRO A 102 1.93 16.10 5.00
N GLU A 103 1.10 17.12 5.16
CA GLU A 103 0.36 17.34 6.42
C GLU A 103 -0.68 16.24 6.66
N ARG A 104 -1.17 15.63 5.58
CA ARG A 104 -2.14 14.54 5.61
C ARG A 104 -1.70 13.42 4.66
N VAL A 105 -1.62 12.21 5.20
CA VAL A 105 -1.45 10.98 4.43
C VAL A 105 -2.66 10.09 4.69
N VAL A 106 -3.19 9.45 3.65
CA VAL A 106 -4.27 8.45 3.79
C VAL A 106 -3.67 7.06 3.79
N CYS A 107 -4.19 6.18 4.64
CA CYS A 107 -3.78 4.79 4.68
C CYS A 107 -4.18 4.12 3.37
N ALA A 108 -3.23 3.40 2.78
CA ALA A 108 -3.44 2.68 1.54
C ALA A 108 -4.41 1.49 1.65
N GLU A 109 -4.63 0.99 2.87
CA GLU A 109 -5.44 -0.19 3.18
C GLU A 109 -6.89 0.19 3.59
N CYS A 110 -7.07 1.18 4.48
CA CYS A 110 -8.42 1.62 4.92
C CYS A 110 -8.89 2.98 4.40
N SER A 111 -8.05 3.70 3.64
CA SER A 111 -8.33 5.07 3.19
C SER A 111 -8.59 6.08 4.34
N ARG A 112 -8.34 5.69 5.59
CA ARG A 112 -8.46 6.59 6.75
C ARG A 112 -7.23 7.48 6.83
N PRO A 113 -7.36 8.73 7.33
CA PRO A 113 -6.21 9.57 7.58
C PRO A 113 -5.26 8.90 8.57
N MET A 114 -3.98 8.85 8.23
CA MET A 114 -2.93 8.34 9.11
C MET A 114 -2.56 9.35 10.17
N GLU A 115 -2.20 8.86 11.35
CA GLU A 115 -1.66 9.70 12.43
C GLU A 115 -0.16 9.98 12.20
N LYS A 116 0.26 11.21 12.48
CA LYS A 116 1.64 11.67 12.26
C LYS A 116 2.44 11.56 13.54
N PHE A 117 3.53 10.79 13.50
CA PHE A 117 4.51 10.68 14.58
C PHE A 117 5.90 11.14 14.10
N ILE A 118 6.63 11.87 14.96
CA ILE A 118 8.05 12.16 14.76
C ILE A 118 8.85 11.12 15.55
N MET A 119 9.69 10.33 14.88
CA MET A 119 10.57 9.35 15.52
C MET A 119 12.03 9.74 15.31
N TYR A 120 12.82 9.65 16.39
CA TYR A 120 14.28 9.69 16.34
C TYR A 120 14.80 8.25 16.36
N ARG A 121 15.60 7.85 15.37
CA ARG A 121 16.28 6.55 15.32
C ARG A 121 17.79 6.80 15.41
N CYS A 122 18.45 6.21 16.39
CA CYS A 122 19.91 6.14 16.42
C CYS A 122 20.32 4.89 15.63
N CYS A 123 21.16 5.04 14.62
CA CYS A 123 21.66 3.90 13.85
C CYS A 123 22.66 3.13 14.72
N THR A 124 22.32 1.89 15.06
CA THR A 124 23.29 0.82 15.23
C THR A 124 22.77 -0.31 14.35
N ASP A 125 23.39 -0.43 13.18
CA ASP A 125 23.09 -1.33 12.05
C ASP A 125 22.09 -0.80 11.01
#